data_AF-A0A6J4NJJ3-F1
#
_entry.id   AF-A0A6J4NJJ3-F1
#
_cell.length_a   1.000
_cell.length_b   1.000
_cell.length_c   1.000
_cell.angle_alpha   90.00
_cell.angle_beta   90.00
_cell.angle_gamma   90.00
#
_symmetry.space_group_name_H-M   'P 1'
#
loop_
_entity.id
_entity.type
_entity.pdbx_description
1 polymer ?
#
loop_
_entity_poly.entity_id
_entity_poly.type
_entity_poly.pdbx_seq_one_letter_code
_entity_poly.pdbx_strand_id
1 'polypeptide(L)'
;MRVLVAFEENYRAYGDAIVRAIRNTYPRLEVLAVADLRELEAEVALFDPHLVITSRSSHPAPLASRRGRLSRVKLSVDPNEPSLLCINGQVRESLNPSLEELLDVVEGTESMLVGAPGRETGEGEC
;
A
#
# COMPACT_ATOMS: atom_id res chain seq x y z
N MET A 1 9.99 8.46 -0.38
CA MET A 1 8.87 7.64 -0.89
C MET A 1 7.59 8.06 -0.16
N ARG A 2 6.43 7.92 -0.82
CA ARG A 2 5.09 8.31 -0.31
C ARG A 2 4.24 7.06 -0.08
N VAL A 3 3.67 6.94 1.11
CA VAL A 3 2.84 5.81 1.53
C VAL A 3 1.46 6.33 1.93
N LEU A 4 0.41 5.73 1.39
CA LEU A 4 -0.97 6.02 1.77
C LEU A 4 -1.53 4.82 2.54
N VAL A 5 -2.11 5.08 3.70
CA VAL A 5 -2.72 4.06 4.57
C VAL A 5 -4.21 4.39 4.71
N ALA A 6 -5.08 3.46 4.33
CA ALA A 6 -6.53 3.69 4.32
C ALA A 6 -7.27 2.48 4.88
N PHE A 7 -7.95 2.68 6.01
CA PHE A 7 -8.70 1.64 6.71
C PHE A 7 -10.11 2.14 7.00
N GLU A 8 -11.07 1.22 7.03
CA GLU A 8 -12.43 1.57 7.51
C GLU A 8 -12.37 2.02 8.96
N GLU A 9 -13.32 2.86 9.36
CA GLU A 9 -13.38 3.42 10.73
C GLU A 9 -13.36 2.32 11.81
N ASN A 10 -14.02 1.18 11.55
CA ASN A 10 -14.03 0.02 12.46
C ASN A 10 -12.63 -0.61 12.66
N TYR A 11 -11.71 -0.40 11.72
CA TYR A 11 -10.33 -0.92 11.74
C TYR A 11 -9.29 0.21 11.81
N ARG A 12 -9.72 1.44 12.11
CA ARG A 12 -8.86 2.63 12.16
C ARG A 12 -7.67 2.47 13.10
N ALA A 13 -7.88 1.85 14.26
CA ALA A 13 -6.82 1.60 15.22
C ALA A 13 -5.66 0.77 14.64
N TYR A 14 -5.97 -0.15 13.72
CA TYR A 14 -4.97 -0.96 13.03
C TYR A 14 -4.21 -0.13 11.99
N GLY A 15 -4.92 0.69 11.20
CA GLY A 15 -4.30 1.66 10.30
C GLY A 15 -3.37 2.64 11.02
N ASP A 16 -3.79 3.18 12.17
CA ASP A 16 -3.00 4.08 13.00
C ASP A 16 -1.73 3.40 13.54
N ALA A 17 -1.82 2.12 13.94
CA ALA A 17 -0.67 1.34 14.38
C ALA A 17 0.36 1.17 13.24
N ILE A 18 -0.10 0.87 12.03
CA ILE A 18 0.76 0.75 10.84
C ILE A 18 1.44 2.10 10.52
N VAL A 19 0.67 3.20 10.52
CA VAL A 19 1.21 4.56 10.27
C VAL A 19 2.30 4.90 11.29
N ARG A 20 2.06 4.62 12.57
CA ARG A 20 3.05 4.84 13.63
C ARG A 20 4.30 3.99 13.43
N ALA A 21 4.14 2.71 13.10
CA ALA A 21 5.27 1.82 12.85
C ALA A 21 6.12 2.32 11.68
N ILE A 22 5.51 2.65 10.53
CA ILE A 22 6.24 3.15 9.36
C ILE A 22 6.97 4.46 9.67
N ARG A 23 6.31 5.42 10.35
CA ARG A 23 6.94 6.70 10.70
C ARG A 23 8.10 6.54 11.68
N ASN A 24 8.02 5.59 12.60
CA ASN A 24 9.09 5.32 13.56
C ASN A 24 10.28 4.62 12.90
N THR A 25 10.03 3.62 12.04
CA THR A 25 11.08 2.85 11.37
C THR A 25 11.72 3.65 10.23
N TYR A 26 10.92 4.40 9.47
CA TYR A 26 11.36 5.14 8.29
C TYR A 26 10.90 6.61 8.36
N PRO A 27 11.52 7.43 9.21
CA PRO A 27 11.08 8.82 9.45
C PRO A 27 11.20 9.74 8.23
N ARG A 28 11.95 9.31 7.20
CA ARG A 28 12.10 9.99 5.91
C ARG A 28 10.93 9.78 4.95
N LEU A 29 9.99 8.89 5.27
CA LEU A 29 8.84 8.60 4.41
C LEU A 29 7.68 9.55 4.69
N GLU A 30 7.04 9.99 3.62
CA GLU A 30 5.80 10.76 3.72
C GLU A 30 4.64 9.77 3.82
N VAL A 31 3.97 9.76 4.98
CA VAL A 31 2.88 8.82 5.27
C VAL A 31 1.58 9.58 5.47
N LEU A 32 0.61 9.34 4.60
CA LEU A 32 -0.74 9.88 4.68
C LEU A 32 -1.71 8.80 5.18
N ALA A 33 -2.53 9.15 6.17
CA ALA A 33 -3.60 8.29 6.67
C ALA A 33 -4.95 8.84 6.19
N VAL A 34 -5.77 8.00 5.56
CA VAL A 34 -7.10 8.34 5.06
C VAL A 34 -8.14 7.62 5.92
N ALA A 35 -9.11 8.37 6.43
CA ALA A 35 -10.15 7.84 7.31
C ALA A 35 -11.32 7.19 6.55
N ASP A 36 -11.58 7.63 5.30
CA ASP A 36 -12.67 7.09 4.48
C ASP A 36 -12.14 6.37 3.23
N LEU A 37 -12.44 5.07 3.14
CA LEU A 37 -12.13 4.27 1.97
C LEU A 37 -12.83 4.73 0.69
N ARG A 38 -13.93 5.49 0.79
CA ARG A 38 -14.65 6.09 -0.36
C ARG A 38 -13.83 7.17 -1.04
N GLU A 39 -12.97 7.86 -0.30
CA GLU A 39 -12.11 8.92 -0.81
C GLU A 39 -10.75 8.39 -1.30
N LEU A 40 -10.47 7.10 -1.10
CA LEU A 40 -9.19 6.47 -1.43
C LEU A 40 -8.71 6.75 -2.85
N GLU A 41 -9.59 6.67 -3.85
CA GLU A 41 -9.21 6.94 -5.25
C GLU A 41 -8.83 8.40 -5.50
N ALA A 42 -9.59 9.33 -4.93
CA ALA A 42 -9.30 10.75 -5.02
C ALA A 42 -7.98 11.08 -4.33
N GLU A 43 -7.76 10.52 -3.14
CA GLU A 43 -6.51 10.69 -2.40
C GLU A 43 -5.32 10.05 -3.12
N VAL A 44 -5.48 8.88 -3.73
CA VAL A 44 -4.44 8.28 -4.59
C VAL A 44 -4.12 9.19 -5.78
N ALA A 45 -5.11 9.80 -6.42
CA ALA A 45 -4.90 10.70 -7.56
C ALA A 45 -4.25 12.04 -7.19
N LEU A 46 -4.50 12.53 -5.96
CA LEU A 46 -3.97 13.80 -5.43
C LEU A 46 -2.58 13.62 -4.80
N PHE A 47 -2.44 12.63 -3.93
CA PHE A 47 -1.22 12.34 -3.19
C PHE A 47 -0.19 11.60 -4.05
N ASP A 48 -0.62 10.87 -5.08
CA ASP A 48 0.21 10.08 -5.99
C ASP A 48 1.15 9.11 -5.24
N PRO A 49 0.63 8.26 -4.33
CA PRO A 49 1.46 7.39 -3.50
C PRO A 49 2.27 6.39 -4.34
N HIS A 50 3.36 5.91 -3.76
CA HIS A 50 4.15 4.81 -4.32
C HIS A 50 3.74 3.45 -3.71
N LEU A 51 3.16 3.49 -2.50
CA LEU A 51 2.60 2.33 -1.80
C LEU A 51 1.24 2.70 -1.20
N VAL A 52 0.23 1.87 -1.42
CA VAL A 52 -1.08 1.95 -0.74
C VAL A 52 -1.24 0.73 0.16
N ILE A 53 -1.54 0.94 1.43
CA ILE A 53 -1.91 -0.10 2.40
C ILE A 53 -3.39 0.10 2.75
N THR A 54 -4.24 -0.89 2.48
CA THR A 54 -5.68 -0.74 2.68
C THR A 54 -6.40 -2.00 3.13
N SER A 55 -7.48 -1.86 3.90
CA SER A 55 -8.40 -2.94 4.22
C SER A 55 -9.50 -3.18 3.17
N ARG A 56 -9.59 -2.34 2.12
CA ARG A 56 -10.70 -2.41 1.15
C ARG A 56 -10.66 -3.73 0.37
N SER A 57 -11.65 -4.59 0.60
CA SER A 57 -11.75 -5.96 0.09
C SER A 57 -12.20 -6.10 -1.37
N SER A 58 -11.92 -5.10 -2.23
CA SER A 58 -12.15 -4.99 -3.69
C SER A 58 -13.00 -3.78 -4.06
N HIS A 59 -12.48 -2.95 -4.96
CA HIS A 59 -13.29 -2.12 -5.85
C HIS A 59 -12.76 -2.37 -7.27
N PRO A 60 -13.61 -2.35 -8.32
CA PRO A 60 -13.28 -2.91 -9.62
C PRO A 60 -12.38 -2.00 -10.48
N ALA A 61 -11.92 -0.86 -9.94
CA ALA A 61 -10.99 0.01 -10.63
C ALA A 61 -9.56 -0.26 -10.13
N PRO A 62 -8.59 -0.49 -11.03
CA PRO A 62 -7.18 -0.47 -10.65
C PRO A 62 -6.87 0.91 -10.06
N LEU A 63 -6.27 0.93 -8.88
CA LEU A 63 -5.73 2.16 -8.31
C LEU A 63 -4.53 2.54 -9.16
N ALA A 64 -4.71 3.48 -10.08
CA ALA A 64 -3.62 3.96 -10.92
C ALA A 64 -2.96 5.17 -10.25
N SER A 65 -1.66 5.06 -9.90
CA SER A 65 -0.86 6.24 -9.62
C SER A 65 -0.50 6.94 -10.93
N ARG A 66 -0.35 8.27 -10.92
CA ARG A 66 0.01 9.01 -12.15
C ARG A 66 1.38 8.60 -12.69
N ARG A 67 2.23 8.05 -11.83
CA ARG A 67 3.58 7.58 -12.16
C ARG A 67 3.64 6.11 -12.62
N GLY A 68 2.50 5.41 -12.67
CA GLY A 68 2.40 4.04 -13.18
C GLY A 68 3.14 2.98 -12.34
N ARG A 69 3.64 3.34 -11.16
CA ARG A 69 4.34 2.43 -10.24
C ARG A 69 3.71 2.55 -8.87
N LEU A 70 2.72 1.70 -8.61
CA LEU A 70 2.04 1.63 -7.34
C LEU A 70 2.19 0.21 -6.77
N SER A 71 2.91 0.08 -5.67
CA SER A 71 2.82 -1.11 -4.83
C SER A 71 1.53 -1.05 -4.01
N ARG A 72 0.94 -2.20 -3.72
CA ARG A 72 -0.33 -2.27 -3.00
C ARG A 72 -0.30 -3.40 -1.97
N VAL A 73 -0.73 -3.10 -0.76
CA VAL A 73 -1.03 -4.09 0.27
C VAL A 73 -2.51 -4.01 0.56
N LYS A 74 -3.22 -5.11 0.32
CA LYS A 74 -4.59 -5.33 0.74
C LYS A 74 -4.57 -6.22 1.97
N LEU A 75 -4.83 -5.64 3.13
CA LEU A 75 -4.96 -6.39 4.38
C LEU A 75 -6.38 -6.90 4.52
N SER A 76 -6.53 -8.21 4.64
CA SER A 76 -7.83 -8.79 4.95
C SER A 76 -8.20 -8.46 6.40
N VAL A 77 -9.47 -8.13 6.62
CA VAL A 77 -10.04 -7.99 7.95
C VAL A 77 -10.63 -9.30 8.46
N ASP A 78 -10.87 -10.27 7.56
CA ASP A 78 -11.19 -11.64 7.92
C ASP A 78 -9.87 -12.44 8.04
N PRO A 79 -9.54 -12.98 9.22
CA PRO A 79 -8.30 -13.73 9.45
C PRO A 79 -8.22 -15.05 8.67
N ASN A 80 -9.31 -15.51 8.06
CA ASN A 80 -9.36 -16.69 7.20
C ASN A 80 -9.21 -16.36 5.72
N GLU A 81 -9.31 -15.08 5.35
CA GLU A 81 -9.09 -14.62 3.98
C GLU A 81 -7.66 -14.08 3.82
N PRO A 82 -6.96 -14.38 2.72
CA PRO A 82 -5.61 -13.91 2.52
C PRO A 82 -5.56 -12.40 2.28
N SER A 83 -4.58 -11.77 2.92
CA SER A 83 -4.08 -10.46 2.53
C SER A 83 -3.24 -10.59 1.25
N LEU A 84 -3.32 -9.59 0.38
CA LEU A 84 -2.56 -9.52 -0.88
C LEU A 84 -1.48 -8.46 -0.78
N LEU A 85 -0.26 -8.81 -1.14
CA LEU A 85 0.90 -7.93 -1.16
C LEU A 85 1.40 -7.90 -2.60
N CYS A 86 1.15 -6.79 -3.30
CA CYS A 86 1.61 -6.52 -4.66
C CYS A 86 2.80 -5.56 -4.64
N ILE A 87 3.94 -6.01 -5.13
CA ILE A 87 5.18 -5.23 -5.26
C ILE A 87 5.73 -5.52 -6.66
N ASN A 88 5.99 -4.49 -7.46
CA ASN A 88 6.56 -4.67 -8.82
C ASN A 88 5.77 -5.61 -9.74
N GLY A 89 4.44 -5.63 -9.64
CA GLY A 89 3.61 -6.58 -10.39
C GLY A 89 3.78 -8.04 -9.96
N GLN A 90 4.50 -8.32 -8.87
CA GLN A 90 4.51 -9.61 -8.19
C GLN A 90 3.49 -9.60 -7.08
N VAL A 91 2.54 -10.55 -7.10
CA VAL A 91 1.53 -10.71 -6.07
C VAL A 91 1.94 -11.84 -5.14
N ARG A 92 1.92 -11.56 -3.83
CA ARG A 92 2.11 -12.54 -2.76
C ARG A 92 0.88 -12.54 -1.86
N GLU A 93 0.42 -13.72 -1.50
CA GLU A 93 -0.67 -13.89 -0.53
C GLU A 93 -0.10 -14.21 0.86
N SER A 94 -0.71 -13.66 1.91
CA SER A 94 -0.39 -13.96 3.30
C SER A 94 -1.66 -13.92 4.15
N LEU A 95 -1.95 -14.96 4.93
CA LEU A 95 -3.19 -15.03 5.73
C LEU A 95 -3.22 -13.96 6.83
N ASN A 96 -2.13 -13.82 7.58
CA ASN A 96 -2.02 -12.86 8.68
C ASN A 96 -0.62 -12.25 8.65
N PRO A 97 -0.37 -11.30 7.72
CA PRO A 97 0.96 -10.74 7.56
C PRO A 97 1.42 -10.05 8.84
N SER A 98 2.65 -10.33 9.25
CA SER A 98 3.26 -9.67 10.40
C SER A 98 3.57 -8.20 10.09
N LEU A 99 3.86 -7.41 11.14
CA LEU A 99 4.36 -6.05 10.94
C LEU A 99 5.70 -6.06 10.16
N GLU A 100 6.56 -7.04 10.41
CA GLU A 100 7.83 -7.19 9.69
C GLU A 100 7.58 -7.41 8.18
N GLU A 101 6.64 -8.28 7.82
CA GLU A 101 6.27 -8.48 6.42
C GLU A 101 5.75 -7.20 5.76
N LEU A 102 5.00 -6.36 6.50
CA LEU A 102 4.55 -5.06 5.99
C LEU A 102 5.73 -4.09 5.78
N LEU A 103 6.71 -4.09 6.67
CA LEU A 103 7.91 -3.25 6.54
C LEU A 103 8.80 -3.74 5.40
N ASP A 104 8.87 -5.05 5.13
CA ASP A 104 9.57 -5.61 3.96
C ASP A 104 8.97 -5.08 2.65
N VAL A 105 7.64 -4.90 2.58
CA VAL A 105 6.98 -4.30 1.41
C VAL A 105 7.39 -2.83 1.25
N VAL A 106 7.47 -2.09 2.36
CA VAL A 106 7.90 -0.69 2.37
C VAL A 106 9.34 -0.59 1.85
N GLU A 107 10.25 -1.40 2.37
CA GLU A 107 11.65 -1.45 1.92
C GLU A 107 11.78 -1.90 0.46
N GLY A 108 11.04 -2.94 0.06
CA GLY A 108 11.00 -3.43 -1.32
C GLY A 108 10.53 -2.34 -2.29
N THR A 109 9.50 -1.59 -1.91
CA THR A 109 9.00 -0.47 -2.72
C THR A 109 10.02 0.68 -2.77
N GLU A 110 10.69 1.00 -1.66
CA GLU A 110 11.72 2.04 -1.64
C GLU A 110 12.91 1.64 -2.55
N SER A 111 13.36 0.39 -2.48
CA SER A 111 14.45 -0.16 -3.29
C SER A 111 14.16 -0.08 -4.79
N MET A 112 12.91 -0.35 -5.19
CA MET A 112 12.49 -0.20 -6.58
C MET A 112 12.58 1.24 -7.10
N LEU A 113 12.33 2.23 -6.24
CA LEU A 113 12.39 3.64 -6.61
C LEU A 113 13.84 4.11 -6.78
N VAL A 114 14.77 3.54 -6.02
CA VAL A 114 16.20 3.86 -6.08
C VAL A 114 16.90 3.16 -7.27
N GLY A 115 16.44 1.97 -7.65
CA GLY A 115 17.13 1.10 -8.62
C GLY A 115 16.82 1.29 -10.11
N ALA A 116 16.01 2.27 -10.54
CA ALA A 116 15.50 2.30 -11.92
C ALA A 116 16.14 3.35 -12.86
N PRO A 117 16.94 2.95 -13.87
CA PRO A 117 16.98 3.63 -15.16
C PRO A 117 15.77 3.18 -16.00
N GLY A 118 15.21 4.11 -16.79
CA GLY A 118 13.92 3.98 -17.46
C GLY A 118 13.69 2.66 -18.21
N ARG A 119 12.62 1.97 -17.84
CA ARG A 119 11.84 1.10 -18.73
C ARG A 119 10.37 1.30 -18.40
N GLU A 120 9.68 1.94 -19.33
CA GLU A 120 8.24 1.83 -19.51
C GLU A 120 8.01 0.46 -20.12
N THR A 121 7.28 -0.43 -19.44
CA THR A 121 6.46 -1.49 -20.04
C THR A 121 5.93 -2.40 -18.95
N GLY A 122 4.62 -2.64 -19.00
CA GLY A 122 3.96 -3.71 -18.29
C GLY A 122 2.94 -3.19 -17.30
N GLU A 123 1.69 -3.08 -17.77
CA GLU A 123 0.51 -3.36 -16.94
C GLU A 123 0.72 -4.73 -16.28
N GLY A 124 1.43 -4.75 -15.16
CA GLY A 124 1.38 -5.87 -14.23
C GLY A 124 0.10 -5.70 -13.46
N GLU A 125 -0.95 -6.40 -13.88
CA GLU A 125 -2.28 -6.34 -13.27
C GLU A 125 -2.20 -6.54 -11.74
N CYS A 126 -2.40 -5.43 -11.05
CA CYS A 126 -2.83 -5.22 -9.67
C CYS A 126 -3.79 -4.00 -9.72
#